data_AF-A0A3P8AMN6-F1
#
_entry.id   AF-A0A3P8AMN6-F1
#
_cell.length_a   1.000
_cell.length_b   1.000
_cell.length_c   1.000
_cell.angle_alpha   90.00
_cell.angle_beta   90.00
_cell.angle_gamma   90.00
#
_symmetry.space_group_name_H-M   'P 1'
#
loop_
_entity.id
_entity.type
_entity.pdbx_description
1 polymer ?
#
loop_
_entity_poly.entity_id
_entity_poly.type
_entity_poly.pdbx_seq_one_letter_code
_entity_poly.pdbx_strand_id
1 'polypeptide(L)'
;MSDSEQDGPDFEEPRLEVEGFVVDYLSWRIEQDHLEWYEQPELPYGVQPEHEMMRKVCYIFERRHKAELNELANELLENEYLTFSRYCEPNSTHLQVVDEFGRTADEMENGMSYGRLVGLISFSGLVGARLYARNFRREVQQLSTYTAKFIDKRIRLTWAEDDRNWVSCSETTISRLLFGYC
;
A
#
# COMPACT_ATOMS: atom_id res chain seq x y z
N MET A 1 5.46 -2.60 -33.59
CA MET A 1 4.08 -2.88 -33.18
C MET A 1 3.98 -4.38 -33.02
N SER A 2 4.08 -4.84 -31.78
CA SER A 2 3.74 -6.20 -31.40
C SER A 2 2.88 -6.04 -30.15
N ASP A 3 1.58 -5.86 -30.37
CA ASP A 3 0.57 -6.09 -29.34
C ASP A 3 0.63 -7.59 -29.02
N SER A 4 1.43 -7.96 -28.03
CA SER A 4 1.17 -9.20 -27.31
C SER A 4 -0.02 -8.88 -26.41
N GLU A 5 -1.22 -9.25 -26.86
CA GLU A 5 -2.37 -9.40 -25.97
C GLU A 5 -1.93 -10.29 -24.82
N GLN A 6 -1.71 -9.68 -23.66
CA GLN A 6 -1.38 -10.38 -22.45
C GLN A 6 -2.70 -10.92 -21.90
N ASP A 7 -2.91 -12.22 -22.09
CA ASP A 7 -4.19 -12.91 -21.90
C ASP A 7 -4.51 -13.19 -20.41
N GLY A 8 -4.22 -12.24 -19.53
CA GLY A 8 -4.37 -12.38 -18.08
C GLY A 8 -4.50 -11.05 -17.35
N PRO A 9 -4.97 -11.05 -16.10
CA PRO A 9 -5.10 -9.83 -15.31
C PRO A 9 -3.76 -9.13 -15.11
N ASP A 10 -3.73 -7.79 -15.17
CA ASP A 10 -2.48 -7.02 -15.08
C ASP A 10 -1.74 -7.19 -13.74
N PHE A 11 -2.46 -7.55 -12.67
CA PHE A 11 -1.89 -7.87 -11.37
C PHE A 11 -1.13 -9.20 -11.32
N GLU A 12 -1.18 -9.99 -12.39
CA GLU A 12 -0.34 -11.18 -12.56
C GLU A 12 0.95 -10.88 -13.33
N GLU A 13 1.11 -9.67 -13.86
CA GLU A 13 2.34 -9.27 -14.54
C GLU A 13 3.50 -9.13 -13.55
N PRO A 14 4.67 -9.77 -13.79
CA PRO A 14 5.81 -9.68 -12.89
C PRO A 14 6.32 -8.25 -12.61
N ARG A 15 6.15 -7.34 -13.58
CA ARG A 15 6.51 -5.92 -13.42
C ARG A 15 5.57 -5.15 -12.48
N LEU A 16 4.35 -5.67 -12.27
CA LEU A 16 3.30 -5.07 -11.44
C LEU A 16 3.05 -5.89 -10.17
N GLU A 17 4.04 -6.67 -9.73
CA GLU A 17 3.97 -7.35 -8.44
C GLU A 17 3.82 -6.32 -7.31
N VAL A 18 2.91 -6.61 -6.39
CA VAL A 18 2.56 -5.74 -5.25
C VAL A 18 3.79 -5.36 -4.41
N GLU A 19 4.75 -6.28 -4.29
CA GLU A 19 6.01 -6.01 -3.58
C GLU A 19 6.74 -4.79 -4.15
N GLY A 20 6.77 -4.65 -5.48
CA GLY A 20 7.36 -3.50 -6.16
C GLY A 20 6.70 -2.19 -5.75
N PHE A 21 5.36 -2.14 -5.72
CA PHE A 21 4.61 -0.97 -5.27
C PHE A 21 4.88 -0.59 -3.82
N VAL A 22 4.93 -1.58 -2.92
CA VAL A 22 5.16 -1.34 -1.50
C VAL A 22 6.59 -0.87 -1.25
N VAL A 23 7.59 -1.57 -1.80
CA VAL A 23 9.01 -1.21 -1.65
C VAL A 23 9.27 0.19 -2.20
N ASP A 24 8.78 0.46 -3.42
CA ASP A 24 8.92 1.75 -4.08
C ASP A 24 8.33 2.90 -3.24
N TYR A 25 7.08 2.73 -2.77
CA TYR A 25 6.42 3.77 -1.99
C TYR A 25 7.10 4.00 -0.64
N LEU A 26 7.48 2.94 0.08
CA LEU A 26 8.18 3.06 1.36
C LEU A 26 9.49 3.81 1.20
N SER A 27 10.29 3.44 0.20
CA SER A 27 11.55 4.11 -0.10
C SER A 27 11.34 5.60 -0.39
N TRP A 28 10.46 5.91 -1.35
CA TRP A 28 10.14 7.29 -1.70
C TRP A 28 9.61 8.10 -0.50
N ARG A 29 8.81 7.47 0.38
CA ARG A 29 8.25 8.13 1.55
C ARG A 29 9.29 8.40 2.63
N ILE A 30 10.25 7.49 2.83
CA ILE A 30 11.41 7.68 3.71
C ILE A 30 12.27 8.85 3.20
N GLU A 31 12.47 8.95 1.88
CA GLU A 31 13.17 10.08 1.25
C GLU A 31 12.51 11.43 1.50
N GLN A 32 11.18 11.49 1.65
CA GLN A 32 10.49 12.74 1.99
C GLN A 32 10.87 13.28 3.38
N ASP A 33 11.41 12.43 4.27
CA ASP A 33 11.92 12.81 5.58
C ASP A 33 13.45 13.03 5.56
N HIS A 34 14.06 13.18 4.37
CA HIS A 34 15.50 13.35 4.16
C HIS A 34 16.35 12.17 4.65
N LEU A 35 15.78 10.97 4.62
CA LEU A 35 16.45 9.72 4.92
C LEU A 35 16.54 8.85 3.66
N GLU A 36 17.54 7.99 3.56
CA GLU A 36 17.68 7.08 2.41
C GLU A 36 17.64 5.64 2.90
N TRP A 37 16.76 4.82 2.32
CA TRP A 37 16.64 3.40 2.66
C TRP A 37 17.65 2.54 1.89
N TYR A 38 18.86 2.45 2.43
CA TYR A 38 19.98 1.73 1.79
C TYR A 38 19.74 0.22 1.68
N GLU A 39 18.98 -0.37 2.60
CA GLU A 39 18.67 -1.79 2.63
C GLU A 39 17.38 -2.15 1.89
N GLN A 40 16.88 -1.27 1.02
CA GLN A 40 15.70 -1.53 0.20
C GLN A 40 15.93 -2.74 -0.73
N PRO A 41 14.93 -3.61 -0.92
CA PRO A 41 14.98 -4.64 -1.96
C PRO A 41 15.16 -4.02 -3.36
N GLU A 42 15.88 -4.72 -4.24
CA GLU A 42 15.99 -4.32 -5.64
C GLU A 42 14.65 -4.49 -6.35
N LEU A 43 14.27 -3.50 -7.17
CA LEU A 43 13.13 -3.60 -8.08
C LEU A 43 13.62 -4.26 -9.38
N PRO A 44 13.23 -5.51 -9.70
CA PRO A 44 13.80 -6.25 -10.84
C PRO A 44 13.59 -5.57 -12.19
N TYR A 45 12.52 -4.79 -12.31
CA TYR A 45 12.15 -4.04 -13.51
C TYR A 45 12.37 -2.53 -13.37
N GLY A 46 12.93 -2.07 -12.24
CA GLY A 46 13.03 -0.66 -11.89
C GLY A 46 11.67 -0.04 -11.54
N VAL A 47 11.67 1.29 -11.39
CA VAL A 47 10.44 2.07 -11.09
C VAL A 47 9.53 2.08 -12.32
N GLN A 48 8.29 1.64 -12.15
CA GLN A 48 7.26 1.66 -13.20
C GLN A 48 6.40 2.95 -13.12
N PRO A 49 5.76 3.37 -14.23
CA PRO A 49 4.81 4.50 -14.21
C PRO A 49 3.69 4.36 -13.17
N GLU A 50 3.20 3.13 -12.94
CA GLU A 50 2.17 2.82 -11.96
C GLU A 50 2.68 3.05 -10.52
N HIS A 51 3.98 2.85 -10.27
CA HIS A 51 4.60 3.17 -8.98
C HIS A 51 4.59 4.68 -8.73
N GLU A 52 4.97 5.49 -9.73
CA GLU A 52 4.91 6.96 -9.62
C GLU A 52 3.49 7.46 -9.32
N MET A 53 2.50 6.80 -9.91
CA MET A 53 1.12 7.12 -9.62
C MET A 53 0.74 6.77 -8.19
N MET A 54 1.14 5.59 -7.74
CA MET A 54 0.90 5.14 -6.37
C MET A 54 1.48 6.12 -5.35
N ARG A 55 2.69 6.66 -5.61
CA ARG A 55 3.29 7.73 -4.78
C ARG A 55 2.38 8.94 -4.64
N LYS A 56 1.88 9.47 -5.75
CA LYS A 56 1.00 10.66 -5.76
C LYS A 56 -0.28 10.40 -4.99
N VAL A 57 -0.94 9.29 -5.29
CA VAL A 57 -2.24 8.92 -4.72
C VAL A 57 -2.13 8.66 -3.21
N CYS A 58 -1.13 7.88 -2.80
CA CYS A 58 -0.89 7.59 -1.39
C CYS A 58 -0.50 8.83 -0.60
N TYR A 59 0.33 9.72 -1.17
CA TYR A 59 0.71 10.95 -0.50
C TYR A 59 -0.47 11.93 -0.34
N ILE A 60 -1.35 12.03 -1.34
CA ILE A 60 -2.59 12.82 -1.23
C ILE A 60 -3.49 12.25 -0.12
N PHE A 61 -3.63 10.92 -0.08
CA PHE A 61 -4.38 10.22 0.95
C PHE A 61 -3.81 10.48 2.35
N GLU A 62 -2.50 10.29 2.54
CA GLU A 62 -1.80 10.55 3.81
C GLU A 62 -2.02 11.98 4.31
N ARG A 63 -1.96 12.96 3.40
CA ARG A 63 -2.15 14.38 3.77
C ARG A 63 -3.57 14.70 4.20
N ARG A 64 -4.58 14.02 3.66
CA ARG A 64 -5.99 14.22 4.02
C ARG A 64 -6.35 13.58 5.33
N HIS A 65 -5.88 12.36 5.54
CA HIS A 65 -6.14 11.55 6.73
C HIS A 65 -5.01 11.67 7.76
N LYS A 66 -4.29 12.80 7.75
CA LYS A 66 -3.06 12.96 8.53
C LYS A 66 -3.29 12.71 10.01
N ALA A 67 -4.33 13.30 10.61
CA ALA A 67 -4.58 13.15 12.05
C ALA A 67 -4.82 11.67 12.43
N GLU A 68 -5.81 11.05 11.79
CA GLU A 68 -6.21 9.64 11.99
C GLU A 68 -5.03 8.68 11.78
N LEU A 69 -4.32 8.79 10.65
CA LEU A 69 -3.16 7.94 10.36
C LEU A 69 -2.02 8.12 11.37
N ASN A 70 -1.82 9.34 11.89
CA ASN A 70 -0.79 9.58 12.91
C ASN A 70 -1.18 9.00 14.27
N GLU A 71 -2.46 9.01 14.63
CA GLU A 71 -2.98 8.35 15.85
C GLU A 71 -2.81 6.84 15.78
N LEU A 72 -3.27 6.22 14.69
CA LEU A 72 -3.07 4.80 14.40
C LEU A 72 -1.58 4.42 14.41
N ALA A 73 -0.73 5.23 13.76
CA ALA A 73 0.70 4.98 13.74
C ALA A 73 1.34 5.12 15.14
N ASN A 74 0.81 5.99 16.01
CA ASN A 74 1.29 6.07 17.38
C ASN A 74 0.96 4.79 18.15
N GLU A 75 -0.30 4.33 18.11
CA GLU A 75 -0.76 3.10 18.77
C GLU A 75 0.06 1.88 18.32
N LEU A 76 0.28 1.73 17.01
CA LEU A 76 1.07 0.63 16.48
C LEU A 76 2.51 0.64 17.01
N LEU A 77 3.10 1.84 17.11
CA LEU A 77 4.49 2.05 17.51
C LEU A 77 4.70 2.10 19.04
N GLU A 78 3.65 2.01 19.85
CA GLU A 78 3.79 1.88 21.31
C GLU A 78 4.46 0.57 21.72
N ASN A 79 4.38 -0.46 20.88
CA ASN A 79 5.00 -1.76 21.12
C ASN A 79 5.97 -2.11 20.01
N GLU A 80 7.26 -2.06 20.33
CA GLU A 80 8.41 -2.08 19.41
C GLU A 80 8.49 -3.33 18.51
N TYR A 81 7.86 -4.45 18.88
CA TYR A 81 7.97 -5.71 18.12
C TYR A 81 6.83 -5.92 17.13
N LEU A 82 7.04 -5.55 15.87
CA LEU A 82 6.08 -5.84 14.79
C LEU A 82 6.18 -7.30 14.32
N THR A 83 5.19 -8.13 14.66
CA THR A 83 5.08 -9.50 14.14
C THR A 83 4.00 -9.60 13.07
N PHE A 84 4.11 -10.58 12.15
CA PHE A 84 3.07 -10.80 11.13
C PHE A 84 1.70 -11.13 11.73
N SER A 85 1.68 -11.85 12.86
CA SER A 85 0.45 -12.13 13.62
C SER A 85 -0.19 -10.81 14.06
N ARG A 86 0.57 -9.92 14.72
CA ARG A 86 0.07 -8.59 15.13
C ARG A 86 -0.35 -7.73 13.95
N TYR A 87 0.27 -7.90 12.78
CA TYR A 87 -0.12 -7.19 11.56
C TYR A 87 -1.49 -7.66 11.01
N CYS A 88 -1.84 -8.94 11.19
CA CYS A 88 -3.05 -9.55 10.63
C CYS A 88 -4.16 -9.86 11.66
N GLU A 89 -3.89 -9.66 12.94
CA GLU A 89 -4.81 -9.99 14.05
C GLU A 89 -6.12 -9.18 13.97
N PRO A 90 -7.27 -9.73 14.42
CA PRO A 90 -8.60 -9.11 14.28
C PRO A 90 -8.83 -7.72 14.91
N ASN A 91 -7.82 -7.12 15.55
CA ASN A 91 -7.85 -5.74 16.06
C ASN A 91 -6.59 -4.96 15.67
N SER A 92 -5.82 -5.47 14.71
CA SER A 92 -4.60 -4.83 14.25
C SER A 92 -4.91 -3.47 13.66
N THR A 93 -4.07 -2.49 13.97
CA THR A 93 -4.13 -1.14 13.39
C THR A 93 -4.20 -1.15 11.86
N HIS A 94 -3.58 -2.13 11.18
CA HIS A 94 -3.67 -2.25 9.72
C HIS A 94 -5.07 -2.68 9.23
N LEU A 95 -5.78 -3.52 10.00
CA LEU A 95 -7.18 -3.81 9.71
C LEU A 95 -8.08 -2.64 10.07
N GLN A 96 -7.74 -1.85 11.09
CA GLN A 96 -8.45 -0.61 11.39
C GLN A 96 -8.34 0.39 10.21
N VAL A 97 -7.17 0.53 9.58
CA VAL A 97 -7.01 1.32 8.34
C VAL A 97 -7.91 0.78 7.21
N VAL A 98 -8.01 -0.55 7.07
CA VAL A 98 -8.89 -1.19 6.08
C VAL A 98 -10.38 -0.91 6.39
N ASP A 99 -10.77 -0.95 7.66
CA ASP A 99 -12.15 -0.70 8.08
C ASP A 99 -12.54 0.77 7.98
N GLU A 100 -11.64 1.67 8.39
CA GLU A 100 -11.87 3.11 8.46
C GLU A 100 -11.88 3.75 7.07
N PHE A 101 -10.97 3.32 6.18
CA PHE A 101 -10.78 3.94 4.86
C PHE A 101 -11.24 3.07 3.69
N GLY A 102 -11.69 1.85 3.96
CA GLY A 102 -12.04 0.85 2.97
C GLY A 102 -13.48 0.35 3.00
N ARG A 103 -14.38 0.98 3.77
CA ARG A 103 -15.80 0.62 3.76
C ARG A 103 -16.57 1.47 2.75
N THR A 104 -16.79 0.90 1.57
CA THR A 104 -18.02 1.18 0.81
C THR A 104 -18.99 0.03 1.06
N ALA A 105 -20.29 0.33 1.20
CA ALA A 105 -21.30 -0.58 1.74
C ALA A 105 -21.46 -1.92 0.99
N ASP A 106 -20.94 -2.01 -0.24
CA ASP A 106 -21.07 -3.16 -1.13
C ASP A 106 -19.79 -4.01 -1.25
N GLU A 107 -18.69 -3.66 -0.57
CA GLU A 107 -17.42 -4.39 -0.69
C GLU A 107 -17.32 -5.57 0.29
N MET A 108 -16.95 -6.75 -0.23
CA MET A 108 -16.71 -7.94 0.59
C MET A 108 -15.74 -7.62 1.75
N GLU A 109 -16.01 -8.15 2.94
CA GLU A 109 -15.20 -7.95 4.14
C GLU A 109 -13.71 -8.28 3.91
N ASN A 110 -13.43 -9.26 3.06
CA ASN A 110 -12.07 -9.67 2.70
C ASN A 110 -11.53 -9.09 1.38
N GLY A 111 -12.30 -8.24 0.70
CA GLY A 111 -11.92 -7.67 -0.60
C GLY A 111 -10.79 -6.66 -0.53
N MET A 112 -10.05 -6.52 -1.63
CA MET A 112 -9.09 -5.44 -1.80
C MET A 112 -9.66 -4.38 -2.75
N SER A 113 -10.18 -3.28 -2.22
CA SER A 113 -10.52 -2.13 -3.06
C SER A 113 -9.36 -1.19 -3.25
N TYR A 114 -9.46 -0.29 -4.24
CA TYR A 114 -8.44 0.73 -4.46
C TYR A 114 -8.25 1.63 -3.23
N GLY A 115 -9.33 1.92 -2.49
CA GLY A 115 -9.26 2.65 -1.22
C GLY A 115 -8.47 1.91 -0.15
N ARG A 116 -8.76 0.62 0.06
CA ARG A 116 -8.02 -0.25 1.00
C ARG A 116 -6.54 -0.36 0.63
N LEU A 117 -6.26 -0.58 -0.66
CA LEU A 117 -4.92 -0.68 -1.20
C LEU A 117 -4.11 0.59 -0.90
N VAL A 118 -4.66 1.75 -1.26
CA VAL A 118 -4.00 3.05 -1.06
C VAL A 118 -3.85 3.36 0.42
N GLY A 119 -4.87 3.10 1.24
CA GLY A 119 -4.79 3.30 2.69
C GLY A 119 -3.67 2.48 3.32
N LEU A 120 -3.58 1.20 2.98
CA LEU A 120 -2.54 0.29 3.48
C LEU A 120 -1.13 0.70 3.05
N ILE A 121 -0.92 1.04 1.78
CA ILE A 121 0.39 1.47 1.27
C ILE A 121 0.79 2.81 1.90
N SER A 122 -0.14 3.77 1.96
CA SER A 122 0.07 5.08 2.60
C SER A 122 0.47 4.94 4.07
N PHE A 123 -0.29 4.16 4.82
CA PHE A 123 -0.04 3.91 6.24
C PHE A 123 1.29 3.19 6.46
N SER A 124 1.59 2.18 5.64
CA SER A 124 2.87 1.47 5.71
C SER A 124 4.06 2.38 5.41
N GLY A 125 3.93 3.32 4.46
CA GLY A 125 4.96 4.32 4.20
C GLY A 125 5.19 5.26 5.39
N LEU A 126 4.11 5.74 6.02
CA LEU A 126 4.20 6.59 7.22
C LEU A 126 4.87 5.87 8.40
N VAL A 127 4.45 4.64 8.69
CA VAL A 127 5.01 3.80 9.75
C VAL A 127 6.46 3.43 9.43
N GLY A 128 6.73 3.07 8.16
CA GLY A 128 8.07 2.76 7.66
C GLY A 128 9.04 3.91 7.85
N ALA A 129 8.67 5.13 7.48
CA ALA A 129 9.48 6.33 7.70
C ALA A 129 9.82 6.56 9.18
N ARG A 130 8.82 6.40 10.07
CA ARG A 130 9.00 6.56 11.52
C ARG A 130 9.90 5.48 12.13
N LEU A 131 9.73 4.22 11.73
CA LEU A 131 10.60 3.12 12.17
C LEU A 131 12.03 3.34 11.68
N TYR A 132 12.19 3.74 10.41
CA TYR A 132 13.48 4.00 9.81
C TYR A 132 14.22 5.16 10.52
N ALA A 133 13.52 6.25 10.85
CA ALA A 133 14.06 7.37 11.62
C ALA A 133 14.53 6.97 13.03
N ARG A 134 13.93 5.92 13.61
CA ARG A 134 14.30 5.35 14.91
C ARG A 134 15.31 4.20 14.82
N ASN A 135 15.87 3.96 13.63
CA ASN A 135 16.86 2.90 13.35
C ASN A 135 16.32 1.45 13.48
N PHE A 136 15.00 1.26 13.39
CA PHE A 136 14.36 -0.08 13.35
C PHE A 136 14.36 -0.65 11.92
N ARG A 137 15.56 -0.89 11.38
CA ARG A 137 15.77 -1.30 9.97
C ARG A 137 15.08 -2.63 9.63
N ARG A 138 15.20 -3.61 10.54
CA ARG A 138 14.63 -4.95 10.35
C ARG A 138 13.10 -4.90 10.28
N GLU A 139 12.51 -4.06 11.12
CA GLU A 139 11.07 -3.89 11.23
C GLU A 139 10.52 -3.23 9.97
N VAL A 140 11.26 -2.31 9.33
CA VAL A 140 10.88 -1.73 8.03
C VAL A 140 10.86 -2.79 6.92
N GLN A 141 11.86 -3.67 6.87
CA GLN A 141 11.87 -4.80 5.92
C GLN A 141 10.69 -5.76 6.15
N GLN A 142 10.41 -6.08 7.41
CA GLN A 142 9.27 -6.92 7.79
C GLN A 142 7.95 -6.26 7.44
N LEU A 143 7.79 -4.96 7.72
CA LEU A 143 6.61 -4.17 7.36
C LEU A 143 6.36 -4.25 5.85
N SER A 144 7.38 -3.94 5.03
CA SER A 144 7.29 -4.05 3.57
C SER A 144 6.82 -5.42 3.11
N THR A 145 7.45 -6.49 3.62
CA THR A 145 7.09 -7.88 3.28
C THR A 145 5.67 -8.24 3.68
N TYR A 146 5.25 -7.84 4.89
CA TYR A 146 3.94 -8.18 5.44
C TYR A 146 2.83 -7.43 4.72
N THR A 147 3.02 -6.13 4.47
CA THR A 147 2.10 -5.30 3.68
C THR A 147 1.93 -5.88 2.27
N ALA A 148 3.03 -6.20 1.58
CA ALA A 148 2.97 -6.76 0.23
C ALA A 148 2.20 -8.08 0.18
N LYS A 149 2.52 -9.04 1.06
CA LYS A 149 1.82 -10.33 1.12
C LYS A 149 0.34 -10.21 1.49
N PHE A 150 0.02 -9.28 2.38
CA PHE A 150 -1.35 -9.04 2.83
C PHE A 150 -2.23 -8.47 1.72
N ILE A 151 -1.66 -7.58 0.90
CA ILE A 151 -2.33 -6.97 -0.26
C ILE A 151 -2.43 -7.98 -1.40
N ASP A 152 -1.32 -8.61 -1.80
CA ASP A 152 -1.27 -9.58 -2.91
C ASP A 152 -2.29 -10.71 -2.72
N LYS A 153 -2.35 -11.28 -1.51
CA LYS A 153 -3.33 -12.32 -1.19
C LYS A 153 -4.77 -11.88 -1.45
N ARG A 154 -5.14 -10.64 -1.12
CA ARG A 154 -6.52 -10.16 -1.31
C ARG A 154 -6.81 -9.72 -2.75
N ILE A 155 -5.82 -9.15 -3.43
CA ILE A 155 -5.92 -8.85 -4.87
C ILE A 155 -6.23 -10.13 -5.64
N ARG A 156 -5.44 -11.19 -5.43
CA ARG A 156 -5.65 -12.49 -6.08
C ARG A 156 -6.99 -13.14 -5.76
N LEU A 157 -7.58 -12.81 -4.61
CA LEU A 157 -8.88 -13.34 -4.20
C LEU A 157 -10.06 -12.58 -4.80
N THR A 158 -9.94 -11.26 -5.06
CA THR A 158 -11.12 -10.45 -5.40
C THR A 158 -11.02 -9.63 -6.67
N TRP A 159 -9.83 -9.27 -7.17
CA TRP A 159 -9.73 -8.34 -8.31
C TRP A 159 -10.25 -8.91 -9.63
N ALA A 160 -10.04 -10.22 -9.87
CA ALA A 160 -10.58 -10.86 -11.06
C ALA A 160 -12.12 -10.88 -11.07
N GLU A 161 -12.75 -11.08 -9.90
CA GLU A 161 -14.22 -11.10 -9.77
C GLU A 161 -14.83 -9.70 -9.81
N ASP A 162 -14.10 -8.70 -9.29
CA ASP A 162 -14.52 -7.30 -9.22
C ASP A 162 -14.18 -6.47 -10.48
N ASP A 163 -13.59 -7.08 -11.51
CA ASP A 163 -13.08 -6.39 -12.72
C ASP A 163 -12.11 -5.24 -12.41
N ARG A 164 -11.20 -5.47 -11.44
CA ARG A 164 -10.19 -4.50 -10.99
C ARG A 164 -8.83 -4.80 -11.57
N ASN A 165 -8.10 -3.72 -11.88
CA ASN A 165 -6.77 -3.78 -12.45
C ASN A 165 -5.98 -2.50 -12.07
N TRP A 166 -4.67 -2.51 -12.20
CA TRP A 166 -3.79 -1.40 -11.84
C TRP A 166 -4.02 -0.14 -12.68
N VAL A 167 -4.35 -0.31 -13.96
CA VAL A 167 -4.66 0.82 -14.86
C VAL A 167 -5.91 1.55 -14.36
N SER A 168 -7.00 0.83 -14.13
CA SER A 168 -8.26 1.35 -13.57
C SER A 168 -8.08 1.94 -12.16
N CYS A 169 -7.18 1.36 -11.34
CA CYS A 169 -6.82 1.90 -10.04
C CYS A 169 -6.29 3.32 -10.16
N SER A 170 -5.39 3.57 -11.11
CA SER A 170 -4.77 4.88 -11.32
C SER A 170 -5.81 5.94 -11.70
N GLU A 171 -6.67 5.65 -12.67
CA GLU A 171 -7.67 6.59 -13.19
C GLU A 171 -8.79 6.86 -12.17
N THR A 172 -9.31 5.81 -11.55
CA THR A 172 -10.45 5.89 -10.63
C THR A 172 -10.05 6.58 -9.33
N THR A 173 -8.87 6.27 -8.78
CA THR A 173 -8.49 6.75 -7.45
C THR A 173 -8.07 8.22 -7.48
N ILE A 174 -7.37 8.66 -8.52
CA ILE A 174 -7.10 10.09 -8.73
C ILE A 174 -8.39 10.86 -8.89
N SER A 175 -9.34 10.35 -9.67
CA SER A 175 -10.60 11.03 -9.91
C SER A 175 -11.41 11.16 -8.62
N ARG A 176 -11.51 10.09 -7.83
CA ARG A 176 -12.21 10.11 -6.53
C ARG A 176 -11.51 10.99 -5.51
N LEU A 177 -10.17 10.94 -5.44
CA LEU A 177 -9.43 11.80 -4.53
C LEU A 177 -9.54 13.27 -4.99
N LEU A 178 -9.23 13.63 -6.23
CA LEU A 178 -9.24 15.03 -6.66
C LEU A 178 -10.64 15.66 -6.71
N PHE A 179 -11.68 14.89 -7.07
CA PHE A 179 -13.01 15.43 -7.32
C PHE A 179 -14.09 15.03 -6.31
N GLY A 180 -13.77 14.18 -5.32
CA GLY A 180 -14.64 13.94 -4.15
C GLY A 180 -15.99 13.26 -4.44
N TYR A 181 -16.10 12.48 -5.52
CA TYR A 181 -17.32 11.73 -5.80
C TYR A 181 -17.42 10.51 -4.88
N CYS A 182 -18.27 10.65 -3.86
CA CYS A 182 -18.90 9.57 -3.10
C CYS A 182 -19.96 8.86 -3.97
#